data_AF-A0A1J6KF90-F1
#
_entry.id   AF-A0A1J6KF90-F1
#
_cell.length_a   1.000
_cell.length_b   1.000
_cell.length_c   1.000
_cell.angle_alpha   90.00
_cell.angle_beta   90.00
_cell.angle_gamma   90.00
#
_symmetry.space_group_name_H-M   'P 1'
#
loop_
_entity.id
_entity.type
_entity.pdbx_description
1 polymer ?
#
loop_
_entity_poly.entity_id
_entity_poly.type
_entity_poly.pdbx_seq_one_letter_code
_entity_poly.pdbx_strand_id
1 'polypeptide(L)'
;GRIDGSINRSKGPYVLRMSGQNYHHICSLLPEIGKKPQFAQLYIYDTENEISNRMSWLSQEDIDPKVVYDLSQTLDEHNILVKSFRMARDRYRGHRESLFRLRLLCDRTRHGQQYNIPTASEVAGLIVGDL
;
A
#
# COMPACT_ATOMS: atom_id res chain seq x y z
N GLY A 1 -10.49 -1.06 14.55
CA GLY A 1 -10.43 -1.10 16.02
C GLY A 1 -11.41 -0.14 16.63
N ARG A 2 -11.39 -0.05 17.97
CA ARG A 2 -12.26 0.81 18.79
C ARG A 2 -11.40 1.88 19.46
N ILE A 3 -11.82 3.14 19.39
CA ILE A 3 -11.12 4.25 20.06
C ILE A 3 -11.73 4.42 21.45
N ASP A 4 -10.89 4.49 22.48
CA ASP A 4 -11.30 4.79 23.85
C ASP A 4 -11.17 6.29 24.11
N GLY A 5 -12.30 6.99 24.14
CA GLY A 5 -12.37 8.42 24.44
C GLY A 5 -12.45 8.75 25.94
N SER A 6 -12.49 7.76 26.83
CA SER A 6 -12.69 8.00 28.27
C SER A 6 -11.47 8.58 28.97
N ILE A 7 -10.29 8.43 28.39
CA ILE A 7 -8.99 8.78 28.97
C ILE A 7 -8.65 10.27 28.92
N ASN A 8 -9.14 11.04 27.95
CA ASN A 8 -8.79 12.47 27.77
C ASN A 8 -9.71 13.42 28.56
N ARG A 9 -10.17 13.00 29.74
CA ARG A 9 -11.10 13.78 30.58
C ARG A 9 -10.39 14.67 31.61
N SER A 10 -9.09 14.50 31.81
CA SER A 10 -8.28 15.29 32.75
C SER A 10 -7.44 16.34 32.03
N LYS A 11 -6.96 17.35 32.77
CA LYS A 11 -5.98 18.32 32.27
C LYS A 11 -4.61 17.65 32.16
N GLY A 12 -4.33 17.05 31.00
CA GLY A 12 -3.07 16.41 30.69
C GLY A 12 -2.84 16.34 29.18
N PRO A 13 -1.66 15.88 28.73
CA PRO A 13 -1.39 15.67 27.32
C PRO A 13 -2.42 14.73 26.71
N TYR A 14 -2.82 15.00 25.46
CA TYR A 14 -3.76 14.15 24.74
C TYR A 14 -3.17 12.76 24.52
N VAL A 15 -3.91 11.73 24.92
CA VAL A 15 -3.54 10.32 24.72
C VAL A 15 -4.53 9.69 23.74
N LEU A 16 -4.02 9.08 22.69
CA LEU A 16 -4.84 8.30 21.76
C LEU A 16 -4.79 6.83 22.15
N ARG A 17 -5.89 6.30 22.70
CA ARG A 17 -6.00 4.89 23.08
C ARG A 17 -6.92 4.14 22.13
N MET A 18 -6.39 3.06 21.56
CA MET A 18 -7.11 2.21 20.61
C MET A 18 -7.02 0.75 21.05
N SER A 19 -8.07 -0.03 20.80
CA SER A 19 -8.12 -1.46 21.10
C SER A 19 -8.75 -2.28 19.95
N GLY A 20 -8.58 -3.60 19.99
CA GLY A 20 -9.06 -4.54 18.97
C GLY A 20 -8.13 -4.65 17.74
N GLN A 21 -8.60 -5.33 16.69
CA GLN A 21 -7.84 -5.44 15.45
C GLN A 21 -7.90 -4.12 14.67
N ASN A 22 -6.73 -3.49 14.51
CA ASN A 22 -6.52 -2.35 13.63
C ASN A 22 -5.87 -2.82 12.34
N TYR A 23 -6.37 -2.30 11.22
CA TYR A 23 -5.83 -2.49 9.88
C TYR A 23 -5.52 -1.12 9.29
N HIS A 24 -4.48 -1.05 8.48
CA HIS A 24 -4.19 0.14 7.70
C HIS A 24 -5.09 0.12 6.46
N HIS A 25 -5.92 1.16 6.30
CA HIS A 25 -6.61 1.38 5.04
C HIS A 25 -5.67 2.15 4.13
N ILE A 26 -4.94 1.41 3.28
CA ILE A 26 -4.17 2.01 2.21
C ILE A 26 -5.19 2.54 1.19
N CYS A 27 -4.96 3.75 0.69
CA CYS A 27 -5.86 4.48 -0.22
C CYS A 27 -6.31 3.65 -1.45
N SER A 28 -7.21 4.23 -2.26
CA SER A 28 -7.64 3.62 -3.53
C SER A 28 -6.44 3.12 -4.36
N LEU A 29 -6.60 1.93 -4.95
CA LEU A 29 -5.60 1.32 -5.82
C LEU A 29 -5.42 2.07 -7.15
N LEU A 30 -6.40 2.90 -7.51
CA LEU A 30 -6.36 3.77 -8.68
C LEU A 30 -6.42 5.24 -8.27
N PRO A 31 -5.74 6.13 -9.01
CA PRO A 31 -5.91 7.56 -8.80
C PRO A 31 -7.35 7.99 -9.07
N GLU A 32 -7.79 9.03 -8.38
CA GLU A 32 -9.01 9.73 -8.74
C GLU A 32 -8.89 10.33 -10.14
N ILE A 33 -10.02 10.50 -10.81
CA ILE A 33 -10.07 11.04 -12.17
C ILE A 33 -9.38 12.42 -12.19
N GLY A 34 -8.37 12.56 -13.06
CA GLY A 34 -7.60 13.80 -13.21
C GLY A 34 -6.52 14.03 -12.14
N LYS A 35 -6.31 13.10 -11.20
CA LYS A 35 -5.20 13.15 -10.23
C LYS A 35 -4.03 12.31 -10.71
N LYS A 36 -2.81 12.76 -10.36
CA LYS A 36 -1.59 11.99 -10.59
C LYS A 36 -1.56 10.75 -9.65
N PRO A 37 -1.06 9.60 -10.12
CA PRO A 37 -0.91 8.40 -9.28
C PRO A 37 0.09 8.65 -8.15
N GLN A 38 -0.21 8.14 -6.96
CA GLN A 38 0.61 8.30 -5.76
C GLN A 38 0.88 6.95 -5.07
N PHE A 39 2.04 6.85 -4.41
CA PHE A 39 2.43 5.70 -3.59
C PHE A 39 2.27 4.37 -4.35
N ALA A 40 1.47 3.44 -3.82
CA ALA A 40 1.24 2.12 -4.41
C ALA A 40 0.48 2.15 -5.74
N GLN A 41 -0.21 3.25 -6.06
CA GLN A 41 -0.91 3.40 -7.35
C GLN A 41 0.06 3.36 -8.53
N LEU A 42 1.34 3.72 -8.32
CA LEU A 42 2.37 3.68 -9.35
C LEU A 42 2.65 2.25 -9.85
N TYR A 43 2.34 1.22 -9.07
CA TYR A 43 2.49 -0.17 -9.48
C TYR A 43 1.31 -0.69 -10.32
N ILE A 44 0.21 0.06 -10.39
CA ILE A 44 -1.07 -0.34 -10.98
C ILE A 44 -1.47 0.54 -12.16
N TYR A 45 -1.41 1.85 -11.98
CA TYR A 45 -1.83 2.85 -12.96
C TYR A 45 -0.72 3.14 -13.97
N ASP A 46 -1.07 3.12 -15.27
CA ASP A 46 -0.21 3.54 -16.39
C ASP A 46 1.25 3.07 -16.25
N THR A 47 1.43 1.75 -16.16
CA THR A 47 2.75 1.16 -15.93
C THR A 47 3.70 1.29 -17.11
N GLU A 48 3.19 1.65 -18.29
CA GLU A 48 4.02 1.95 -19.46
C GLU A 48 4.84 3.24 -19.22
N ASN A 49 4.29 4.19 -18.46
CA ASN A 49 4.94 5.45 -18.10
C ASN A 49 5.38 5.48 -16.62
N GLU A 50 5.56 4.34 -15.97
CA GLU A 50 5.80 4.26 -14.52
C GLU A 50 7.02 5.08 -14.08
N ILE A 51 8.12 5.03 -14.83
CA ILE A 51 9.35 5.77 -14.52
C ILE A 51 9.10 7.28 -14.63
N SER A 52 8.44 7.72 -15.69
CA SER A 52 8.07 9.14 -15.86
C SER A 52 7.13 9.61 -14.74
N ASN A 53 6.14 8.79 -14.38
CA ASN A 53 5.21 9.06 -13.30
C ASN A 53 5.94 9.19 -11.94
N ARG A 54 6.88 8.29 -11.64
CA ARG A 54 7.74 8.34 -10.44
C ARG A 54 8.62 9.59 -10.43
N MET A 55 9.28 9.88 -11.54
CA MET A 55 10.14 11.06 -11.69
C MET A 55 9.36 12.36 -11.53
N SER A 56 8.10 12.41 -11.99
CA SER A 56 7.26 13.61 -11.88
C SER A 56 6.98 14.07 -10.44
N TRP A 57 7.17 13.18 -9.46
CA TRP A 57 7.07 13.49 -8.03
C TRP A 57 8.38 13.94 -7.42
N LEU A 58 9.51 13.60 -8.03
CA LEU A 58 10.82 13.93 -7.52
C LEU A 58 11.18 15.33 -8.01
N SER A 59 11.19 16.29 -7.10
CA SER A 59 11.45 17.70 -7.41
C SER A 59 12.92 18.03 -7.70
N GLN A 60 13.73 17.04 -8.10
CA GLN A 60 15.18 17.18 -8.29
C GLN A 60 15.57 16.88 -9.74
N GLU A 61 16.27 17.83 -10.36
CA GLU A 61 16.73 17.75 -11.75
C GLU A 61 17.90 16.75 -11.96
N ASP A 62 18.49 16.24 -10.88
CA ASP A 62 19.71 15.39 -10.92
C ASP A 62 19.46 13.89 -10.69
N ILE A 63 18.21 13.43 -10.69
CA ILE A 63 17.93 12.00 -10.49
C ILE A 63 18.04 11.28 -11.83
N ASP A 64 19.01 10.36 -11.93
CA ASP A 64 19.16 9.50 -13.10
C ASP A 64 17.96 8.54 -13.22
N PRO A 65 17.19 8.60 -14.34
CA PRO A 65 16.09 7.67 -14.60
C PRO A 65 16.50 6.21 -14.52
N LYS A 66 17.77 5.89 -14.82
CA LYS A 66 18.30 4.54 -14.74
C LYS A 66 18.31 4.01 -13.29
N VAL A 67 18.62 4.85 -12.32
CA VAL A 67 18.57 4.47 -10.89
C VAL A 67 17.13 4.13 -10.48
N VAL A 68 16.15 4.93 -10.92
CA VAL A 68 14.73 4.68 -10.65
C VAL A 68 14.26 3.39 -11.31
N TYR A 69 14.74 3.11 -12.52
CA TYR A 69 14.47 1.87 -13.23
C TYR A 69 15.05 0.65 -12.51
N ASP A 70 16.36 0.68 -12.19
CA ASP A 70 17.07 -0.42 -11.54
C ASP A 70 16.45 -0.75 -10.16
N LEU A 71 16.05 0.27 -9.40
CA LEU A 71 15.33 0.10 -8.13
C LEU A 71 13.94 -0.50 -8.34
N SER A 72 13.20 -0.03 -9.35
CA SER A 72 11.87 -0.58 -9.68
C SER A 72 11.96 -2.08 -10.03
N GLN A 73 12.94 -2.47 -10.84
CA GLN A 73 13.17 -3.88 -11.19
C GLN A 73 13.54 -4.71 -9.97
N THR A 74 14.48 -4.24 -9.15
CA THR A 74 14.89 -4.94 -7.92
C THR A 74 13.69 -5.18 -6.99
N LEU A 75 12.82 -4.17 -6.85
CA LEU A 75 11.60 -4.27 -6.07
C LEU A 75 10.58 -5.24 -6.68
N ASP A 76 10.38 -5.22 -8.00
CA ASP A 76 9.51 -6.17 -8.68
C ASP A 76 9.97 -7.63 -8.49
N GLU A 77 11.28 -7.86 -8.48
CA GLU A 77 11.87 -9.19 -8.30
C GLU A 77 11.75 -9.71 -6.86
N HIS A 78 12.06 -8.88 -5.87
CA HIS A 78 12.27 -9.33 -4.50
C HIS A 78 11.11 -9.00 -3.55
N ASN A 79 10.36 -7.93 -3.80
CA ASN A 79 9.38 -7.43 -2.85
C ASN A 79 8.00 -8.08 -3.08
N ILE A 80 7.57 -8.91 -2.13
CA ILE A 80 6.28 -9.61 -2.18
C ILE A 80 5.07 -8.67 -2.19
N LEU A 81 5.19 -7.48 -1.59
CA LEU A 81 4.13 -6.48 -1.60
C LEU A 81 3.97 -5.90 -3.00
N VAL A 82 5.08 -5.60 -3.66
CA VAL A 82 5.08 -5.13 -5.04
C VAL A 82 4.42 -6.16 -5.95
N LYS A 83 4.79 -7.45 -5.82
CA LYS A 83 4.12 -8.55 -6.55
C LYS A 83 2.60 -8.58 -6.32
N SER A 84 2.16 -8.33 -5.09
CA SER A 84 0.74 -8.26 -4.74
C SER A 84 0.01 -7.12 -5.47
N PHE A 85 0.64 -5.95 -5.59
CA PHE A 85 0.12 -4.83 -6.38
C PHE A 85 0.17 -5.12 -7.89
N ARG A 86 1.20 -5.79 -8.40
CA ARG A 86 1.28 -6.23 -9.80
C ARG A 86 0.18 -7.23 -10.16
N MET A 87 -0.15 -8.15 -9.26
CA MET A 87 -1.30 -9.05 -9.43
C MET A 87 -2.62 -8.28 -9.49
N ALA A 88 -2.80 -7.28 -8.62
CA ALA A 88 -3.97 -6.40 -8.65
C ALA A 88 -4.07 -5.63 -9.98
N ARG A 89 -2.94 -5.15 -10.52
CA ARG A 89 -2.86 -4.53 -11.86
C ARG A 89 -3.31 -5.49 -12.96
N ASP A 90 -2.77 -6.69 -12.99
CA ASP A 90 -3.03 -7.65 -14.06
C ASP A 90 -4.50 -8.08 -14.05
N ARG A 91 -5.09 -8.24 -12.85
CA ARG A 91 -6.52 -8.44 -12.69
C ARG A 91 -7.33 -7.27 -13.26
N TYR A 92 -6.98 -6.04 -12.90
CA TYR A 92 -7.67 -4.84 -13.37
C TYR A 92 -7.58 -4.68 -14.90
N ARG A 93 -6.42 -4.96 -15.50
CA ARG A 93 -6.23 -4.94 -16.96
C ARG A 93 -7.12 -5.96 -17.67
N GLY A 94 -7.26 -7.18 -17.11
CA GLY A 94 -8.09 -8.23 -17.69
C GLY A 94 -9.60 -8.06 -17.46
N HIS A 95 -10.00 -7.41 -16.35
CA HIS A 95 -11.42 -7.30 -15.94
C HIS A 95 -11.71 -5.91 -15.35
N ARG A 96 -11.69 -4.89 -16.21
CA ARG A 96 -11.82 -3.47 -15.81
C ARG A 96 -13.09 -3.13 -15.01
N GLU A 97 -14.16 -3.89 -15.20
CA GLU A 97 -15.45 -3.65 -14.54
C GLU A 97 -15.60 -4.38 -13.20
N SER A 98 -14.63 -5.24 -12.83
CA SER A 98 -14.72 -6.00 -11.59
C SER A 98 -14.24 -5.19 -10.39
N LEU A 99 -15.13 -5.00 -9.40
CA LEU A 99 -14.78 -4.47 -8.09
C LEU A 99 -13.99 -5.54 -7.33
N PHE A 100 -12.81 -5.17 -6.84
CA PHE A 100 -11.99 -6.04 -6.00
C PHE A 100 -11.30 -5.26 -4.89
N ARG A 101 -11.01 -5.95 -3.79
CA ARG A 101 -10.26 -5.40 -2.66
C ARG A 101 -8.99 -6.21 -2.46
N LEU A 102 -7.85 -5.52 -2.47
CA LEU A 102 -6.58 -6.10 -2.06
C LEU A 102 -6.47 -6.06 -0.53
N ARG A 103 -6.28 -7.22 0.09
CA ARG A 103 -5.98 -7.33 1.52
C ARG A 103 -4.60 -7.93 1.72
N LEU A 104 -3.71 -7.16 2.34
CA LEU A 104 -2.41 -7.63 2.79
C LEU A 104 -2.58 -8.18 4.20
N LEU A 105 -2.53 -9.50 4.34
CA LEU A 105 -2.66 -10.16 5.63
C LEU A 105 -1.28 -10.42 6.19
N CYS A 106 -0.97 -9.85 7.35
CA CYS A 106 0.25 -10.17 8.08
C CYS A 106 -0.09 -11.24 9.13
N ASP A 107 0.61 -12.38 9.10
CA ASP A 107 0.44 -13.41 10.12
C ASP A 107 0.97 -12.90 11.48
N ARG A 108 0.03 -12.58 12.38
CA ARG A 108 0.34 -12.10 13.74
C ARG A 108 0.57 -13.24 14.74
N THR A 109 0.61 -14.50 14.29
CA THR A 109 0.73 -15.67 15.19
C THR A 109 2.06 -15.73 15.92
N ARG A 110 3.09 -15.01 15.48
CA ARG A 110 4.40 -14.96 16.14
C ARG A 110 4.68 -13.56 16.71
N HIS A 111 4.21 -13.37 17.93
CA HIS A 111 4.61 -12.31 18.88
C HIS A 111 4.06 -10.91 18.59
N GLY A 112 3.07 -10.52 19.40
CA GLY A 112 2.59 -9.15 19.55
C GLY A 112 3.58 -8.22 20.23
N GLN A 113 4.78 -8.07 19.68
CA GLN A 113 5.69 -6.97 20.03
C GLN A 113 5.74 -5.97 18.87
N GLN A 114 5.39 -4.74 19.22
CA GLN A 114 5.53 -3.55 18.40
C GLN A 114 7.02 -3.38 18.07
N TYR A 115 7.34 -3.18 16.79
CA TYR A 115 8.69 -3.14 16.20
C TYR A 115 9.36 -4.51 15.96
N ASN A 116 8.90 -5.22 14.92
CA ASN A 116 9.71 -6.27 14.29
C ASN A 116 10.06 -5.88 12.85
N ILE A 117 11.29 -6.24 12.47
CA ILE A 117 11.83 -6.32 11.11
C ILE A 117 10.82 -7.11 10.25
N PRO A 118 10.56 -6.77 8.97
CA PRO A 118 9.59 -7.47 8.14
C PRO A 118 10.06 -8.91 7.88
N THR A 119 9.68 -9.82 8.76
CA THR A 119 9.82 -11.27 8.56
C THR A 119 8.55 -11.71 7.87
N ALA A 120 8.61 -11.75 6.54
CA ALA A 120 7.46 -12.03 5.68
C ALA A 120 6.79 -13.37 6.03
N SER A 121 5.59 -13.27 6.61
CA SER A 121 4.49 -14.22 6.43
C SER A 121 3.26 -13.39 6.04
N GLU A 122 3.44 -12.59 4.97
CA GLU A 122 2.38 -11.77 4.40
C GLU A 122 1.71 -12.54 3.25
N VAL A 123 0.41 -12.81 3.40
CA VAL A 123 -0.40 -13.45 2.37
C VAL A 123 -1.31 -12.38 1.76
N ALA A 124 -1.17 -12.12 0.46
CA ALA A 124 -2.05 -11.22 -0.26
C ALA A 124 -3.29 -11.98 -0.76
N GLY A 125 -4.47 -11.54 -0.34
CA GLY A 125 -5.75 -12.08 -0.80
C GLY A 125 -6.45 -11.08 -1.72
N LEU A 126 -6.83 -11.53 -2.92
CA LEU A 126 -7.67 -10.79 -3.86
C LEU A 126 -9.11 -11.32 -3.76
N ILE A 127 -10.04 -10.49 -3.28
CA ILE A 127 -11.47 -10.84 -3.16
C ILE A 127 -12.23 -10.18 -4.31
N VAL A 128 -13.04 -10.95 -5.03
CA VAL A 128 -13.90 -10.51 -6.14
C VAL A 128 -15.36 -10.58 -5.69
N GLY A 129 -16.11 -9.47 -5.80
CA GLY A 129 -17.55 -9.41 -5.46
C GLY A 129 -17.90 -8.44 -4.33
N ASP A 130 -19.17 -7.98 -4.34
CA ASP A 130 -19.79 -7.16 -3.28
C ASP A 130 -20.13 -8.00 -2.04
N LEU A 131 -20.26 -7.31 -0.91
CA LEU A 131 -20.43 -7.83 0.46
C LEU A 131 -21.41 -9.00 0.59
#